data_AF-A0A4P9ZZJ7-F1
#
_entry.id   AF-A0A4P9ZZJ7-F1
#
_cell.length_a   1.000
_cell.length_b   1.000
_cell.length_c   1.000
_cell.angle_alpha   90.00
_cell.angle_beta   90.00
_cell.angle_gamma   90.00
#
_symmetry.space_group_name_H-M   'P 1'
#
loop_
_entity.id
_entity.type
_entity.pdbx_description
1 polymer ?
#
loop_
_entity_poly.entity_id
_entity_poly.type
_entity_poly.pdbx_seq_one_letter_code
_entity_poly.pdbx_strand_id
1 'polypeptide(L)' 'MHPQLSEHKTPQCADLIQKLNACHEQRNVAKFFGACNDLKNELTLCLRADRKERSRKNLDAARKKKAEVDRAWKDIEEGK' A
#
# COMPACT_ATOMS: atom_id res chain seq x y z
N MET A 1 3.29 9.40 -7.57
CA MET A 1 2.19 9.30 -6.60
C MET A 1 2.65 8.48 -5.39
N HIS A 2 3.14 9.13 -4.33
CA HIS A 2 3.29 8.47 -3.03
C HIS A 2 1.94 8.54 -2.30
N PRO A 3 1.39 7.43 -1.76
CA PRO A 3 0.21 7.53 -0.90
C PRO A 3 0.53 8.43 0.29
N GLN A 4 -0.48 9.06 0.91
CA GLN A 4 -0.24 9.72 2.20
C GLN A 4 0.40 8.72 3.17
N LEU A 5 1.58 9.09 3.68
CA LEU A 5 2.33 8.37 4.71
C LEU A 5 1.59 8.49 6.02
N SER A 6 0.53 7.72 6.20
CA SER A 6 -0.04 7.47 7.52
C SER A 6 0.34 6.06 7.94
N GLU A 7 1.03 5.96 9.08
CA GLU A 7 1.49 4.69 9.66
C GLU A 7 0.32 3.68 9.77
N HIS A 8 -0.87 4.16 10.09
CA HIS A 8 -2.11 3.36 10.13
C HIS A 8 -2.48 2.66 8.81
N LYS A 9 -2.08 3.18 7.65
CA LYS A 9 -2.43 2.59 6.35
C LYS A 9 -1.38 1.60 5.84
N THR A 10 -0.18 1.62 6.40
CA THR A 10 0.93 0.77 5.98
C THR A 10 1.73 0.29 7.19
N PRO A 11 1.12 -0.54 8.07
CA PRO A 11 1.76 -0.98 9.31
C PRO A 11 3.08 -1.74 9.06
N GLN A 12 3.21 -2.42 7.93
CA GLN A 12 4.43 -3.15 7.57
C GLN A 12 5.62 -2.24 7.23
N CYS A 13 5.38 -0.95 6.96
CA CYS A 13 6.43 0.04 6.67
C CYS A 13 6.59 1.05 7.81
N ALA A 14 5.92 0.87 8.96
CA ALA A 14 5.91 1.83 10.06
C ALA A 14 7.34 2.15 10.56
N ASP A 15 8.19 1.13 10.73
CA ASP A 15 9.57 1.31 11.19
C ASP A 15 10.39 2.21 10.25
N LEU A 16 10.20 2.08 8.93
CA LEU A 16 10.90 2.90 7.94
C LEU A 16 10.37 4.34 7.92
N ILE A 17 9.08 4.52 8.17
CA ILE A 17 8.45 5.85 8.33
C ILE A 17 9.03 6.55 9.56
N GLN A 18 9.11 5.86 10.70
CA GLN A 18 9.68 6.40 11.93
C GLN A 18 11.16 6.77 11.76
N LYS A 19 11.96 5.90 11.12
CA LYS A 19 13.37 6.20 10.82
C LYS A 19 13.52 7.42 9.91
N LEU A 20 12.70 7.53 8.87
CA LEU A 20 12.74 8.68 7.96
C LEU A 20 12.34 9.97 8.68
N ASN A 21 11.32 9.92 9.54
CA ASN A 21 10.88 11.06 10.35
C ASN A 21 11.99 11.50 11.32
N ALA A 22 12.61 10.57 12.04
CA ALA A 22 13.75 10.86 12.91
C ALA A 22 14.92 11.50 12.14
N CYS A 23 15.21 11.04 10.92
CA CYS A 23 16.22 11.66 10.06
C CYS A 23 15.84 13.09 9.68
N HIS A 24 14.59 13.34 9.33
CA HIS A 24 14.09 14.68 8.99
C HIS A 24 14.11 15.64 10.18
N GLU A 25 13.83 15.17 11.39
CA GLU A 25 13.86 15.96 12.63
C GLU A 25 15.29 16.36 13.01
N GLN A 26 16.24 15.42 12.92
CA GLN A 26 17.65 15.68 13.21
C GLN A 26 18.31 16.58 12.15
N ARG A 27 17.84 16.54 10.90
CA ARG A 27 18.51 17.16 9.75
C ARG A 27 17.58 18.11 9.00
N ASN A 28 17.02 19.08 9.71
CA ASN A 28 16.01 19.99 9.15
C ASN A 28 16.41 20.73 7.86
N VAL A 29 17.68 21.10 7.70
CA VAL A 29 18.17 21.72 6.45
C VAL A 29 18.74 20.67 5.50
N ALA A 30 19.57 19.75 6.00
CA ALA A 30 20.25 18.75 5.16
C ALA A 30 19.29 17.71 4.52
N LYS A 31 18.07 17.54 5.07
CA LYS A 31 17.02 16.72 4.42
C LYS A 31 16.66 17.23 3.02
N PHE A 32 16.70 18.55 2.80
CA PHE A 32 16.43 19.14 1.49
C PHE A 32 17.56 18.89 0.48
N PHE A 33 18.77 18.61 0.96
CA PHE A 33 19.93 18.25 0.14
C PHE A 33 20.10 16.74 -0.03
N GLY A 34 19.13 15.93 0.43
CA GLY A 34 19.13 14.48 0.20
C GLY A 34 19.82 13.65 1.28
N ALA A 35 20.12 14.21 2.46
CA ALA A 35 20.78 13.48 3.55
C ALA A 35 20.00 12.26 4.08
N CYS A 36 18.72 12.12 3.74
CA CYS A 36 17.85 11.02 4.14
C CYS A 36 17.38 10.15 2.95
N ASN A 37 18.06 10.25 1.79
CA ASN A 37 17.63 9.58 0.56
C ASN A 37 17.66 8.04 0.66
N ASP A 38 18.60 7.46 1.40
CA ASP A 38 18.69 6.01 1.55
C ASP A 38 17.46 5.44 2.27
N LEU A 39 17.10 6.03 3.42
CA LEU A 39 15.87 5.70 4.15
C LEU A 39 14.61 5.92 3.30
N LYS A 40 14.58 6.99 2.53
CA LYS A 40 13.49 7.27 1.58
C LYS A 40 13.39 6.20 0.48
N ASN A 41 14.52 5.71 -0.03
CA ASN A 41 14.55 4.67 -1.04
C ASN A 41 14.05 3.33 -0.47
N GLU A 42 14.49 2.96 0.73
CA GLU A 42 14.00 1.77 1.43
C GLU A 42 12.49 1.84 1.66
N LEU A 43 11.99 2.97 2.17
CA LEU A 43 10.57 3.20 2.37
C LEU A 43 9.78 3.11 1.06
N THR A 44 10.33 3.65 -0.03
CA THR A 44 9.73 3.55 -1.37
C THR A 44 9.61 2.09 -1.83
N LEU A 45 10.62 1.26 -1.58
CA LEU A 45 10.57 -0.17 -1.92
C LEU A 45 9.53 -0.91 -1.07
N CYS A 46 9.49 -0.63 0.23
CA CYS A 46 8.49 -1.21 1.14
C CYS A 46 7.06 -0.89 0.68
N LEU A 47 6.78 0.37 0.37
CA LEU A 47 5.44 0.80 -0.02
C LEU A 47 5.04 0.30 -1.42
N ARG A 48 6.01 0.09 -2.31
CA ARG A 48 5.77 -0.62 -3.58
C ARG A 48 5.34 -2.07 -3.34
N ALA A 49 5.99 -2.76 -2.40
CA ALA A 49 5.63 -4.13 -2.04
C ALA A 49 4.23 -4.20 -1.43
N ASP A 50 3.94 -3.34 -0.46
CA ASP A 50 2.61 -3.24 0.15
C ASP A 50 1.51 -2.95 -0.90
N ARG A 51 1.76 -2.00 -1.81
CA ARG A 51 0.81 -1.71 -2.91
C ARG A 51 0.52 -2.97 -3.76
N LYS A 52 1.55 -3.76 -4.09
CA LYS A 52 1.38 -5.00 -4.85
C LYS A 52 0.54 -6.01 -4.08
N GLU A 53 0.78 -6.15 -2.77
CA GLU A 53 0.01 -7.05 -1.92
C GLU A 53 -1.46 -6.64 -1.84
N ARG A 54 -1.74 -5.35 -1.59
CA ARG A 54 -3.11 -4.82 -1.59
C ARG A 54 -3.80 -5.02 -2.94
N SER A 55 -3.09 -4.78 -4.03
CA SER A 55 -3.62 -5.02 -5.38
C SER A 55 -3.98 -6.48 -5.60
N ARG A 56 -3.18 -7.43 -5.11
CA ARG A 56 -3.48 -8.86 -5.17
C ARG A 56 -4.74 -9.20 -4.38
N LYS A 57 -4.84 -8.75 -3.13
CA LYS A 57 -6.04 -8.97 -2.28
C LYS A 57 -7.30 -8.41 -2.93
N ASN A 58 -7.22 -7.21 -3.52
CA ASN A 58 -8.35 -6.60 -4.23
C ASN A 58 -8.76 -7.41 -5.47
N LEU A 59 -7.78 -7.92 -6.23
CA LEU A 59 -8.06 -8.78 -7.38
C LEU A 59 -8.74 -10.08 -6.95
N ASP A 60 -8.26 -10.72 -5.88
CA ASP A 60 -8.85 -11.96 -5.37
C ASP A 60 -10.29 -11.73 -4.87
N ALA A 61 -10.52 -10.64 -4.13
CA ALA A 61 -11.86 -10.24 -3.69
C ALA A 61 -12.79 -9.94 -4.88
N ALA A 62 -12.30 -9.23 -5.89
CA ALA A 62 -13.08 -8.93 -7.10
C ALA A 62 -13.44 -10.21 -7.87
N ARG A 63 -12.52 -11.18 -7.98
CA ARG A 63 -12.77 -12.48 -8.61
C ARG A 63 -13.84 -13.28 -7.86
N LYS A 64 -13.76 -13.34 -6.53
CA LYS A 64 -14.77 -14.01 -5.69
C LYS A 64 -16.15 -13.38 -5.88
N LYS A 65 -16.23 -12.06 -5.76
CA LYS A 65 -17.48 -11.31 -5.95
C LYS A 65 -18.04 -11.51 -7.36
N LYS A 66 -17.19 -11.51 -8.38
CA LYS A 66 -17.62 -11.79 -9.76
C LYS A 66 -18.19 -13.20 -9.88
N ALA A 67 -17.54 -14.22 -9.32
CA ALA A 67 -18.05 -15.59 -9.35
C ALA A 67 -19.40 -15.75 -8.62
N GLU A 68 -19.60 -15.04 -7.51
CA GLU A 68 -20.89 -15.01 -6.79
C GLU A 68 -21.98 -14.36 -7.63
N VAL A 69 -21.69 -13.21 -8.24
CA VAL A 69 -22.61 -12.50 -9.13
C VAL A 69 -22.95 -13.34 -10.36
N ASP A 70 -21.94 -13.94 -11.01
CA ASP A 70 -22.13 -14.79 -12.19
C ASP A 70 -22.98 -16.03 -11.86
N ARG A 71 -22.89 -16.59 -10.64
CA ARG A 71 -23.77 -17.67 -10.17
C ARG A 71 -25.20 -17.19 -9.98
N ALA A 72 -25.39 -16.07 -9.28
CA ALA A 72 -26.72 -15.51 -9.04
C ALA A 72 -27.45 -15.17 -10.37
N TRP A 73 -26.72 -14.67 -11.38
CA TRP A 73 -27.29 -14.43 -12.71
C TRP A 73 -27.74 -15.73 -13.39
N LYS A 74 -26.95 -16.82 -13.29
CA LYS A 74 -27.34 -18.12 -13.86
C LYS A 74 -28.58 -18.69 -13.19
N ASP A 75 -28.70 -18.58 -11.87
CA ASP A 75 -29.89 -19.07 -11.15
C ASP A 75 -31.15 -18.33 -11.62
N ILE A 76 -31.06 -17.00 -11.83
CA ILE A 76 -32.14 -16.17 -12.38
C ILE A 76 -32.48 -16.58 -13.83
N GLU A 77 -31.48 -16.80 -14.69
CA GLU A 77 -31.69 -17.23 -16.08
C GLU A 77 -32.32 -18.62 -16.18
N GLU A 78 -31.96 -19.53 -15.28
CA GLU A 78 -32.52 -20.88 -15.18
C GLU A 78 -33.93 -20.91 -14.54
N GLY A 79 -34.43 -19.76 -14.08
CA GLY A 79 -35.76 -19.64 -13.46
C GLY A 79 -35.89 -20.35 -12.11
N LYS A 80 -34.77 -20.50 -11.37
CA LYS A 80 -34.73 -21.02 -10.00
C LYS A 80 -34.86 -19.93 -8.96
#